data_AF-A0A928H3Q6-F1
#
_entry.id   AF-A0A928H3Q6-F1
#
_cell.length_a   1.000
_cell.length_b   1.000
_cell.length_c   1.000
_cell.angle_alpha   90.00
_cell.angle_beta   90.00
_cell.angle_gamma   90.00
#
_symmetry.space_group_name_H-M   'P 1'
#
loop_
_entity.id
_entity.type
_entity.pdbx_description
1 polymer ?
#
loop_
_entity_poly.entity_id
_entity_poly.type
_entity_poly.pdbx_seq_one_letter_code
_entity_poly.pdbx_strand_id
1 'polypeptide(L)' 'MLKWMHIENLALVERADMEFGPGFNVISGETGAGKSVIM' A
#
# COMPACT_ATOMS: atom_id res chain seq x y z
N MET A 1 -3.96 -12.52 9.29
CA MET A 1 -2.91 -11.49 9.30
C MET A 1 -2.44 -11.31 7.87
N LEU A 2 -2.51 -10.09 7.34
CA LEU A 2 -1.99 -9.79 6.01
C LEU A 2 -0.47 -9.99 6.05
N LYS A 3 0.11 -10.64 5.03
CA LYS A 3 1.55 -10.93 4.97
C LYS A 3 2.22 -10.25 3.78
N TRP A 4 1.50 -10.14 2.68
CA TRP A 4 1.98 -9.55 1.45
C TRP A 4 0.80 -8.94 0.68
N MET A 5 1.08 -7.89 -0.08
CA MET A 5 0.14 -7.23 -0.98
C MET A 5 0.85 -6.86 -2.27
N HIS A 6 0.15 -7.11 -3.37
CA HIS A 6 0.53 -6.66 -4.70
C HIS A 6 -0.62 -5.91 -5.33
N ILE A 7 -0.27 -4.78 -5.92
CA ILE A 7 -1.19 -3.87 -6.60
C ILE A 7 -0.62 -3.66 -8.00
N GLU A 8 -1.48 -3.76 -9.00
CA GLU A 8 -1.14 -3.46 -10.38
C GLU A 8 -2.33 -2.72 -11.03
N ASN A 9 -2.05 -1.60 -11.69
CA ASN A 9 -3.01 -0.77 -12.42
C ASN A 9 -4.29 -0.40 -11.64
N LEU A 10 -4.14 0.03 -10.38
CA LEU A 10 -5.25 0.41 -9.51
C LEU A 10 -5.19 1.89 -9.12
N ALA A 11 -6.19 2.66 -9.57
CA ALA A 11 -6.29 4.10 -9.32
C ALA A 11 -5.00 4.85 -9.66
N LEU A 12 -4.30 5.42 -8.66
CA LEU A 12 -3.03 6.15 -8.84
C LEU A 12 -1.79 5.25 -8.73
N VAL A 13 -1.96 3.96 -8.48
CA VAL A 13 -0.86 3.01 -8.24
C VAL A 13 -0.69 2.13 -9.48
N GLU A 14 0.36 2.37 -10.25
CA GLU A 14 0.73 1.52 -11.40
C GLU A 14 1.21 0.15 -10.94
N ARG A 15 2.12 0.12 -9.96
CA ARG A 15 2.60 -1.11 -9.34
C ARG A 15 3.06 -0.87 -7.90
N ALA A 16 2.66 -1.75 -6.98
CA ALA A 16 3.21 -1.80 -5.63
C ALA A 16 3.33 -3.26 -5.15
N ASP A 17 4.44 -3.57 -4.49
CA ASP A 17 4.75 -4.87 -3.90
C ASP A 17 5.20 -4.62 -2.45
N MET A 18 4.52 -5.19 -1.46
CA MET A 18 4.83 -4.93 -0.05
C MET A 18 4.56 -6.13 0.87
N GLU A 19 5.46 -6.34 1.82
CA GLU A 19 5.32 -7.32 2.90
C GLU A 19 4.86 -6.63 4.19
N PHE A 20 3.94 -7.27 4.91
CA PHE A 20 3.42 -6.80 6.19
C PHE A 20 4.11 -7.53 7.33
N GLY A 21 4.72 -6.75 8.23
CA GLY A 21 5.31 -7.25 9.46
C GLY A 21 4.31 -7.33 10.62
N PRO A 22 4.67 -8.02 11.71
CA PRO A 22 3.90 -7.96 12.95
C PRO A 22 3.91 -6.54 13.53
N GLY A 23 2.87 -6.19 14.29
CA GLY A 23 2.75 -4.88 14.92
C GLY A 23 2.02 -3.86 14.04
N PHE A 24 2.52 -2.62 14.02
CA PHE A 24 1.87 -1.49 13.36
C PHE A 24 2.58 -1.12 12.07
N ASN A 25 1.91 -1.34 10.93
CA ASN A 25 2.43 -0.97 9.61
C ASN A 25 1.87 0.41 9.25
N VAL A 26 2.74 1.35 8.87
CA VAL A 26 2.37 2.73 8.51
C VAL A 26 2.63 2.97 7.03
N ILE A 27 1.61 3.43 6.33
CA ILE A 27 1.71 3.92 4.95
C ILE A 27 1.63 5.44 5.01
N SER A 28 2.71 6.13 4.62
CA SER A 28 2.84 7.59 4.66
C SER A 28 3.11 8.18 3.27
N GLY A 29 2.99 9.50 3.13
CA GLY A 29 3.17 10.22 1.87
C GLY A 29 2.24 11.42 1.76
N GLU A 30 2.44 12.26 0.74
CA GLU A 30 1.71 13.51 0.53
C GLU A 30 0.24 13.32 0.12
N THR A 31 -0.57 14.39 0.19
CA THR A 31 -1.96 14.36 -0.30
C THR A 31 -1.98 14.04 -1.79
N GLY A 32 -2.81 13.08 -2.19
CA GLY A 32 -2.85 12.61 -3.59
C GLY A 32 -1.84 11.53 -3.95
N ALA A 33 -0.95 11.10 -3.03
CA ALA A 33 0.02 10.03 -3.29
C ALA A 33 -0.57 8.60 -3.41
N GLY A 34 -1.89 8.44 -3.57
CA GLY A 34 -2.51 7.12 -3.76
C GLY A 34 -2.62 6.21 -2.53
N LYS A 35 -2.21 6.65 -1.33
CA LYS A 35 -2.23 5.82 -0.11
C LYS A 35 -3.59 5.22 0.23
N SER A 36 -4.69 5.92 -0.04
CA SER A 36 -6.06 5.45 0.23
C SER A 36 -6.46 4.25 -0.61
N VAL A 37 -5.72 3.95 -1.68
CA VAL A 37 -5.89 2.75 -2.51
C VAL A 37 -5.41 1.50 -1.77
N ILE A 38 -4.51 1.68 -0.79
CA ILE A 38 -3.83 0.63 -0.05
C ILE A 38 -4.50 0.38 1.33
N MET A 39 -5.41 1.26 1.76
CA MET A 39 -6.12 1.19 3.05
C MET A 39 -7.41 0.37 2.97
#